data_AF-Q8ZNY0-F1
#
_entry.id   AF-Q8ZNY0-F1
#
_cell.length_a   1.000
_cell.length_b   1.000
_cell.length_c   1.000
_cell.angle_alpha   90.00
_cell.angle_beta   90.00
_cell.angle_gamma   90.00
#
_symmetry.space_group_name_H-M   'P 1'
#
loop_
_entity.id
_entity.type
_entity.pdbx_description
1 polymer ?
#
loop_
_entity_poly.entity_id
_entity_poly.type
_entity_poly.pdbx_seq_one_letter_code
_entity_poly.pdbx_strand_id
1 'polypeptide(L)' 'MTPEQWAQAGCLIRAGVPRQQVAIIYDAGLSTLYRKFPVLG' A
#
# COMPACT_ATOMS: atom_id res chain seq x y z
N MET A 1 -7.58 -5.50 -7.29
CA MET A 1 -6.10 -5.48 -7.19
C MET A 1 -5.55 -6.89 -7.30
N THR A 2 -4.59 -7.12 -8.18
CA THR A 2 -3.90 -8.42 -8.36
C THR A 2 -2.82 -8.63 -7.29
N PRO A 3 -2.36 -9.88 -7.07
CA PRO A 3 -1.24 -10.16 -6.17
C PRO A 3 0.03 -9.37 -6.50
N GLU A 4 0.34 -9.17 -7.78
CA GLU A 4 1.50 -8.38 -8.21
C GLU A 4 1.34 -6.90 -7.83
N GLN A 5 0.14 -6.32 -8.01
CA GLN A 5 -0.13 -4.95 -7.59
C GLN A 5 0.03 -4.77 -6.09
N TRP A 6 -0.40 -5.75 -5.28
CA TRP A 6 -0.15 -5.73 -3.84
C TRP A 6 1.34 -5.81 -3.51
N ALA A 7 2.10 -6.65 -4.21
CA ALA A 7 3.55 -6.71 -4.03
C ALA A 7 4.21 -5.36 -4.35
N GLN A 8 3.81 -4.71 -5.45
CA GLN A 8 4.31 -3.39 -5.83
C GLN A 8 3.91 -2.30 -4.82
N ALA A 9 2.65 -2.28 -4.38
CA ALA A 9 2.17 -1.36 -3.35
C ALA A 9 2.98 -1.51 -2.04
N GLY A 10 3.26 -2.75 -1.63
CA GLY A 10 4.11 -3.03 -0.48
C GLY A 10 5.55 -2.55 -0.66
N CYS A 11 6.13 -2.70 -1.85
CA CYS A 11 7.45 -2.15 -2.17
C CYS A 11 7.49 -0.63 -2.04
N LEU A 12 6.49 0.10 -2.55
CA LEU A 12 6.41 1.56 -2.43
C LEU A 12 6.29 2.01 -0.97
N ILE A 13 5.43 1.35 -0.18
CA ILE A 13 5.28 1.67 1.25
C ILE A 13 6.60 1.45 2.00
N ARG A 14 7.31 0.35 1.71
CA ARG A 14 8.64 0.10 2.32
C ARG A 14 9.70 1.09 1.86
N ALA A 15 9.59 1.61 0.64
CA ALA A 15 10.44 2.68 0.14
C ALA A 15 10.11 4.06 0.76
N GLY A 16 9.13 4.13 1.66
CA GLY A 16 8.73 5.35 2.35
C GLY A 16 7.66 6.17 1.63
N VAL A 17 7.07 5.65 0.56
CA VAL A 17 5.99 6.35 -0.16
C VAL A 17 4.75 6.44 0.74
N PRO A 18 4.09 7.62 0.83
CA PRO A 18 2.88 7.78 1.63
C PRO A 18 1.77 6.82 1.19
N ARG A 19 1.10 6.17 2.16
CA ARG A 19 -0.02 5.25 1.89
C ARG A 19 -1.17 5.92 1.14
N GLN A 20 -1.39 7.23 1.30
CA GLN A 20 -2.38 7.99 0.54
C GLN A 20 -2.02 8.08 -0.95
N GLN A 21 -0.73 8.23 -1.28
CA GLN A 21 -0.29 8.22 -2.66
C GLN A 21 -0.43 6.82 -3.27
N VAL A 22 -0.09 5.78 -2.52
CA VAL A 22 -0.28 4.38 -2.95
C VAL A 22 -1.76 4.04 -3.14
N ALA A 23 -2.64 4.56 -2.28
CA ALA A 23 -4.08 4.42 -2.42
C ALA A 23 -4.60 5.01 -3.74
N ILE A 24 -4.11 6.19 -4.13
CA ILE A 24 -4.47 6.83 -5.40
C ILE A 24 -3.94 6.03 -6.60
N ILE A 25 -2.70 5.56 -6.56
CA ILE A 25 -2.08 4.82 -7.68
C ILE A 25 -2.82 3.52 -7.99
N TYR A 26 -3.25 2.78 -6.96
CA TYR A 26 -3.86 1.47 -7.12
C TYR A 26 -5.37 1.44 -6.89
N ASP A 27 -6.00 2.62 -6.76
CA ASP A 27 -7.41 2.77 -6.38
C ASP A 27 -7.80 1.89 -5.18
N ALA A 28 -6.98 1.96 -4.13
CA ALA A 28 -7.07 1.12 -2.94
C ALA A 28 -7.55 1.93 -1.74
N GLY A 29 -8.42 1.34 -0.92
CA GLY A 29 -8.81 1.94 0.35
C GLY A 29 -7.62 2.08 1.31
N LEU A 30 -7.48 3.25 1.94
CA LEU A 30 -6.46 3.48 2.98
C LEU A 30 -6.55 2.45 4.11
N SER A 31 -7.76 2.13 4.57
CA SER A 31 -8.00 1.10 5.59
C SER A 31 -7.50 -0.27 5.16
N THR A 32 -7.67 -0.62 3.87
CA THR A 32 -7.13 -1.85 3.30
C THR A 32 -5.61 -1.86 3.30
N LEU A 33 -4.96 -0.73 2.97
CA LEU A 33 -3.50 -0.62 3.01
C LEU A 33 -2.96 -0.78 4.42
N TYR A 34 -3.58 -0.18 5.45
CA TYR A 34 -3.16 -0.38 6.84
C TYR A 34 -3.35 -1.83 7.32
N ARG A 35 -4.40 -2.51 6.86
CA ARG A 35 -4.62 -3.93 7.19
C ARG A 35 -3.63 -4.86 6.50
N LYS A 36 -3.26 -4.59 5.25
CA LYS A 36 -2.30 -5.38 4.46
C LYS A 36 -0.85 -5.08 4.85
N PHE A 37 -0.55 -3.83 5.16
CA PHE A 37 0.78 -3.32 5.48
C PHE A 37 0.71 -2.53 6.80
N PRO A 38 0.62 -3.24 7.94
CA PRO A 38 0.61 -2.61 9.25
C PRO A 38 1.87 -1.76 9.44
N VAL A 39 1.75 -0.73 10.27
CA VAL A 39 2.91 0.04 10.71
C VAL A 39 3.66 -0.83 11.70
N LEU A 40 4.91 -1.19 11.38
CA LEU A 40 5.82 -1.71 12.39
C LEU A 40 6.08 -0.56 13.36
N GLY A 41 5.62 -0.72 14.60
CA GLY A 41 5.87 0.22 15.69
C GLY A 41 7.34 0.29 16.06
#